data_AF-A0A9X2J1E3-F1
#
_entry.id   AF-A0A9X2J1E3-F1
#
_cell.length_a   1.000
_cell.length_b   1.000
_cell.length_c   1.000
_cell.angle_alpha   90.00
_cell.angle_beta   90.00
_cell.angle_gamma   90.00
#
_symmetry.space_group_name_H-M   'P 1'
#
loop_
_entity.id
_entity.type
_entity.pdbx_description
1 polymer ?
#
loop_
_entity_poly.entity_id
_entity_poly.type
_entity_poly.pdbx_seq_one_letter_code
_entity_poly.pdbx_strand_id
1 'polypeptide(L)'
;MPIAFDTRGLQQLDQNRWGNPVTGDVVTLTYLDLVPDLPASLDDPDTLRRKLTELQAEFGCLIEAHAITVDGQPALLRLEKFPLTERSGLGFTAGIVVPKASCSAILKIQCVETGRSGVREAAVVPRVGFQNMFPPHPYAPEIKGKLPYNAADDARWDPQFPDHPLTRARAWVTYVSRTARIDPRFVALPPFTGPAAAKPSAAETVAISSGAVRARAAATAPGGGSAQAGTATTGAEHAAIPTSGAHAQTTAIPTSSVRAETVPIRREQPASR
;
A
#
# COMPACT_ATOMS: atom_id res chain seq x y z
N MET A 1 0.90 -21.16 14.95
CA MET A 1 0.95 -20.33 13.74
C MET A 1 1.49 -21.16 12.59
N PRO A 2 0.98 -21.01 11.35
CA PRO A 2 1.37 -21.86 10.22
C PRO A 2 2.67 -21.43 9.54
N ILE A 3 3.14 -20.21 9.81
CA ILE A 3 4.43 -19.69 9.33
C ILE A 3 5.31 -19.47 10.56
N ALA A 4 6.58 -19.86 10.45
CA ALA A 4 7.67 -19.47 11.34
C ALA A 4 8.79 -18.87 10.50
N PHE A 5 9.67 -18.07 11.10
CA PHE A 5 10.86 -17.52 10.45
C PHE A 5 11.98 -17.35 11.48
N ASP A 6 13.18 -17.03 11.03
CA ASP A 6 14.30 -16.80 11.94
C ASP A 6 14.14 -15.47 12.68
N THR A 7 13.93 -15.54 14.00
CA THR A 7 13.68 -14.39 14.87
C THR A 7 14.93 -13.91 15.60
N ARG A 8 16.13 -14.41 15.27
CA ARG A 8 17.38 -13.99 15.93
C ARG A 8 17.57 -12.47 15.84
N GLY A 9 17.90 -11.86 16.98
CA GLY A 9 18.09 -10.41 17.09
C GLY A 9 16.79 -9.60 17.19
N LEU A 10 15.62 -10.25 17.15
CA LEU A 10 14.34 -9.58 17.37
C LEU A 10 13.88 -9.69 18.81
N GLN A 11 13.21 -8.64 19.27
CA GLN A 11 12.49 -8.65 20.52
C GLN A 11 11.08 -9.19 20.28
N GLN A 12 10.68 -10.24 20.99
CA GLN A 12 9.29 -10.67 20.98
C GLN A 12 8.43 -9.64 21.73
N LEU A 13 7.43 -9.08 21.04
CA LEU A 13 6.52 -8.08 21.61
C LEU A 13 5.27 -8.73 22.20
N ASP A 14 4.78 -9.78 21.53
CA ASP A 14 3.66 -10.62 21.97
C ASP A 14 3.74 -12.00 21.29
N GLN A 15 2.66 -12.80 21.34
CA GLN A 15 2.64 -14.16 20.82
C GLN A 15 2.87 -14.27 19.32
N ASN A 16 2.56 -13.22 18.55
CA ASN A 16 2.63 -13.24 17.10
C ASN A 16 3.33 -12.02 16.51
N ARG A 17 3.98 -11.19 17.33
CA ARG A 17 4.70 -9.98 16.91
C ARG A 17 6.12 -9.93 17.44
N TRP A 18 7.01 -9.52 16.55
CA TRP A 18 8.43 -9.30 16.83
C TRP A 18 8.83 -7.91 16.36
N GLY A 19 9.58 -7.20 17.19
CA GLY A 19 10.13 -5.88 16.91
C GLY A 19 11.64 -5.95 16.69
N ASN A 20 12.14 -5.21 15.70
CA ASN A 20 13.57 -4.93 15.59
C ASN A 20 13.92 -3.77 16.54
N PRO A 21 14.73 -3.99 17.58
CA PRO A 21 15.02 -2.96 18.58
C PRO A 21 15.85 -1.79 18.03
N VAL A 22 16.53 -1.97 16.89
CA VAL A 22 17.37 -0.92 16.27
C VAL A 22 16.54 -0.02 15.37
N THR A 23 15.67 -0.60 14.54
CA THR A 23 14.93 0.15 13.52
C THR A 23 13.50 0.49 13.93
N GLY A 24 12.95 -0.22 14.92
CA GLY A 24 11.54 -0.18 15.29
C GLY A 24 10.61 -0.87 14.29
N ASP A 25 11.14 -1.60 13.31
CA ASP A 25 10.32 -2.38 12.37
C ASP A 25 9.58 -3.50 13.11
N VAL A 26 8.35 -3.81 12.69
CA VAL A 26 7.52 -4.83 13.33
C VAL A 26 7.14 -5.90 12.32
N VAL A 27 7.36 -7.16 12.68
CA VAL A 27 6.87 -8.33 11.95
C VAL A 27 5.70 -8.94 12.73
N THR A 28 4.57 -9.13 12.07
CA THR A 28 3.35 -9.71 12.62
C THR A 28 2.96 -10.95 11.83
N LEU A 29 2.64 -12.03 12.53
CA LEU A 29 2.09 -13.26 11.95
C LEU A 29 0.60 -13.36 12.24
N THR A 30 -0.20 -13.62 11.22
CA THR A 30 -1.65 -13.78 11.34
C THR A 30 -2.09 -15.05 10.65
N TYR A 31 -2.94 -15.82 11.30
CA TYR A 31 -3.72 -16.88 10.67
C TYR A 31 -5.16 -16.41 10.54
N LEU A 32 -5.73 -16.51 9.34
CA LEU A 32 -7.13 -16.23 9.09
C LEU A 32 -7.81 -17.54 8.68
N ASP A 33 -8.78 -17.99 9.49
CA ASP A 33 -9.58 -19.19 9.21
C ASP A 33 -10.80 -18.87 8.32
N LEU A 34 -10.53 -18.14 7.23
CA LEU A 34 -11.52 -17.64 6.28
C LEU A 34 -10.97 -17.77 4.87
N VAL A 35 -11.87 -17.93 3.89
CA VAL A 35 -11.51 -17.92 2.46
C VAL A 35 -10.63 -16.67 2.18
N PRO A 36 -9.47 -16.83 1.52
CA PRO A 36 -8.60 -15.70 1.23
C PRO A 36 -9.35 -14.61 0.44
N ASP A 37 -9.30 -13.40 0.96
CA ASP A 37 -9.84 -12.21 0.29
C ASP A 37 -8.84 -11.67 -0.74
N LEU A 38 -8.41 -12.54 -1.67
CA LEU A 38 -7.57 -12.17 -2.80
C LEU A 38 -8.47 -11.88 -4.01
N PRO A 39 -8.29 -10.73 -4.68
CA PRO A 39 -9.23 -10.29 -5.72
C PRO A 39 -9.09 -11.03 -7.06
N ALA A 40 -8.06 -11.86 -7.21
CA ALA A 40 -7.80 -12.75 -8.34
C ALA A 40 -6.90 -13.93 -7.92
N SER A 41 -6.72 -14.90 -8.81
CA SER A 41 -5.75 -16.00 -8.63
C SER A 41 -4.31 -15.48 -8.65
N LEU A 42 -3.39 -16.21 -7.99
CA LEU A 42 -1.95 -15.94 -8.10
C LEU A 42 -1.40 -16.19 -9.52
N ASP A 43 -2.12 -16.99 -10.32
CA ASP A 43 -1.77 -17.29 -11.72
C ASP A 43 -2.26 -16.21 -12.70
N ASP A 44 -3.02 -15.21 -12.23
CA ASP A 44 -3.49 -14.06 -13.00
C ASP A 44 -2.91 -12.76 -12.42
N PRO A 45 -1.59 -12.52 -12.59
CA PRO A 45 -0.90 -11.42 -11.93
C PRO A 45 -1.37 -10.05 -12.38
N ASP A 46 -1.86 -9.89 -13.62
CA ASP A 46 -2.29 -8.60 -14.15
C ASP A 46 -3.62 -8.16 -13.53
N THR A 47 -4.63 -9.04 -13.51
CA THR A 47 -5.89 -8.77 -12.81
C THR A 47 -5.65 -8.58 -11.31
N LEU A 48 -4.79 -9.41 -10.71
CA LEU A 48 -4.45 -9.32 -9.30
C LEU A 48 -3.85 -7.95 -8.96
N ARG A 49 -2.83 -7.50 -9.71
CA ARG A 49 -2.17 -6.21 -9.51
C ARG A 49 -3.12 -5.04 -9.68
N ARG A 50 -3.94 -5.05 -10.73
CA ARG A 50 -4.92 -3.99 -10.98
C ARG A 50 -5.90 -3.86 -9.82
N LYS A 51 -6.56 -4.96 -9.43
CA LYS A 51 -7.55 -4.95 -8.35
C LYS A 51 -6.94 -4.63 -6.98
N LEU A 52 -5.72 -5.11 -6.70
CA LEU A 52 -5.00 -4.70 -5.49
C LEU A 52 -4.67 -3.21 -5.48
N THR A 53 -4.38 -2.63 -6.65
CA THR A 53 -4.19 -1.17 -6.78
C THR A 53 -5.49 -0.44 -6.48
N GLU A 54 -6.61 -0.90 -7.02
CA GLU A 54 -7.96 -0.36 -6.74
C GLU A 54 -8.28 -0.38 -5.24
N LEU A 55 -8.07 -1.53 -4.59
CA LEU A 55 -8.30 -1.69 -3.16
C LEU A 55 -7.38 -0.77 -2.33
N GLN A 56 -6.08 -0.74 -2.65
CA GLN A 56 -5.12 0.04 -1.86
C GLN A 56 -5.27 1.56 -2.05
N ALA A 57 -5.87 2.00 -3.17
CA ALA A 57 -6.04 3.41 -3.49
C ALA A 57 -6.86 4.18 -2.43
N GLU A 58 -7.75 3.50 -1.69
CA GLU A 58 -8.55 4.12 -0.63
C GLU A 58 -7.70 4.60 0.56
N PHE A 59 -6.63 3.88 0.89
CA PHE A 59 -5.84 4.11 2.11
C PHE A 59 -4.39 4.57 1.82
N GLY A 60 -3.89 4.33 0.62
CA GLY A 60 -2.49 4.59 0.27
C GLY A 60 -2.17 4.34 -1.20
N CYS A 61 -1.05 3.65 -1.44
CA CYS A 61 -0.59 3.28 -2.78
C CYS A 61 0.05 1.89 -2.75
N LEU A 62 -0.28 1.04 -3.72
CA LEU A 62 0.46 -0.19 -3.98
C LEU A 62 1.79 0.19 -4.64
N ILE A 63 2.89 -0.46 -4.26
CA ILE A 63 4.22 -0.24 -4.83
C ILE A 63 4.57 -1.44 -5.71
N GLU A 64 4.47 -2.64 -5.15
CA GLU A 64 4.79 -3.90 -5.81
C GLU A 64 3.76 -4.96 -5.44
N ALA A 65 3.48 -5.86 -6.39
CA ALA A 65 2.76 -7.09 -6.11
C ALA A 65 3.29 -8.23 -6.99
N HIS A 66 3.66 -9.34 -6.37
CA HIS A 66 4.28 -10.48 -7.03
C HIS A 66 3.73 -11.80 -6.48
N ALA A 67 3.43 -12.74 -7.36
CA ALA A 67 3.37 -14.14 -6.98
C ALA A 67 4.81 -14.63 -6.75
N ILE A 68 5.07 -15.16 -5.56
CA ILE A 68 6.36 -15.69 -5.12
C ILE A 68 6.18 -17.10 -4.54
N THR A 69 7.29 -17.74 -4.17
CA THR A 69 7.28 -19.00 -3.43
C THR A 69 7.93 -18.80 -2.07
N VAL A 70 7.30 -19.33 -1.01
CA VAL A 70 7.83 -19.32 0.35
C VAL A 70 7.77 -20.75 0.88
N ASP A 71 8.93 -21.32 1.23
CA ASP A 71 9.05 -22.72 1.67
C ASP A 71 8.31 -23.71 0.75
N GLY A 72 8.43 -23.51 -0.57
CA GLY A 72 7.78 -24.32 -1.60
C GLY A 72 6.28 -24.05 -1.80
N GLN A 73 5.65 -23.14 -1.05
CA GLN A 73 4.24 -22.78 -1.22
C GLN A 73 4.06 -21.51 -2.05
N PRO A 74 3.08 -21.47 -2.98
CA PRO A 74 2.68 -20.23 -3.65
C PRO A 74 2.24 -19.18 -2.64
N ALA A 75 2.70 -17.95 -2.84
CA ALA A 75 2.37 -16.83 -1.96
C ALA A 75 2.26 -15.53 -2.75
N LEU A 76 1.48 -14.59 -2.24
CA LEU A 76 1.44 -13.22 -2.72
C LEU A 76 2.35 -12.35 -1.85
N LEU A 77 3.32 -11.69 -2.47
CA LEU A 77 4.04 -10.56 -1.90
C LEU A 77 3.36 -9.27 -2.34
N ARG A 78 3.09 -8.36 -1.40
CA ARG A 78 2.68 -6.98 -1.66
C ARG A 78 3.58 -6.01 -0.90
N LEU A 79 4.03 -4.94 -1.56
CA LEU A 79 4.59 -3.78 -0.89
C LEU A 79 3.68 -2.59 -1.10
N GLU A 80 3.37 -1.90 -0.02
CA GLU A 80 2.37 -0.83 0.02
C GLU A 80 2.91 0.32 0.86
N LYS A 81 2.49 1.55 0.56
CA LYS A 81 2.71 2.73 1.40
C LYS A 81 1.40 3.38 1.81
N PHE A 82 1.41 4.02 2.98
CA PHE A 82 0.27 4.70 3.57
C PHE A 82 0.73 5.89 4.41
N PRO A 83 -0.11 6.94 4.59
CA PRO A 83 0.22 8.03 5.48
C PRO A 83 0.13 7.58 6.94
N LEU A 84 1.05 8.04 7.78
CA LEU A 84 0.93 7.86 9.23
C LEU A 84 -0.19 8.76 9.77
N THR A 85 -0.99 8.25 10.72
CA THR A 85 -2.14 8.98 11.29
C THR A 85 -1.73 9.93 12.42
N GLU A 86 -0.79 9.52 13.26
CA GLU A 86 -0.41 10.26 14.48
C GLU A 86 0.68 11.32 14.26
N ARG A 87 1.31 11.32 13.08
CA ARG A 87 2.40 12.25 12.73
C ARG A 87 2.58 12.33 11.22
N SER A 88 3.24 13.38 10.75
CA SER A 88 3.66 13.46 9.36
C SER A 88 4.66 12.34 9.01
N GLY A 89 4.54 11.83 7.79
CA GLY A 89 5.41 10.80 7.22
C GLY A 89 4.63 9.62 6.66
N LEU A 90 5.38 8.67 6.12
CA LEU A 90 4.88 7.47 5.48
C LEU A 90 5.22 6.22 6.29
N GLY A 91 4.26 5.30 6.31
CA GLY A 91 4.46 3.91 6.67
C GLY A 91 4.53 3.07 5.40
N PHE A 92 5.31 2.00 5.46
CA PHE A 92 5.46 1.02 4.41
C PHE A 92 5.18 -0.36 5.00
N THR A 93 4.47 -1.19 4.26
CA THR A 93 4.23 -2.57 4.63
C THR A 93 4.64 -3.51 3.52
N ALA A 94 5.33 -4.59 3.89
CA ALA A 94 5.46 -5.77 3.06
C ALA A 94 4.58 -6.87 3.63
N GLY A 95 3.63 -7.37 2.84
CA GLY A 95 2.76 -8.48 3.21
C GLY A 95 3.07 -9.71 2.37
N ILE A 96 3.31 -10.85 3.02
CA ILE A 96 3.41 -12.16 2.40
C ILE A 96 2.17 -12.96 2.83
N VAL A 97 1.33 -13.32 1.87
CA VAL A 97 0.12 -14.12 2.08
C VAL A 97 0.33 -15.48 1.44
N VAL A 98 0.24 -16.55 2.23
CA VAL A 98 0.20 -17.94 1.74
C VAL A 98 -1.27 -18.39 1.79
N PRO A 99 -1.99 -18.36 0.65
CA PRO A 99 -3.41 -18.69 0.63
C PRO A 99 -3.64 -20.20 0.51
N LYS A 100 -4.71 -20.67 1.16
CA LYS A 100 -5.32 -22.01 0.98
C LYS A 100 -6.80 -21.83 0.68
N ALA A 101 -7.47 -22.89 0.24
CA ALA A 101 -8.86 -22.78 -0.23
C ALA A 101 -9.82 -22.16 0.80
N SER A 102 -9.58 -22.37 2.10
CA SER A 102 -10.45 -21.93 3.19
C SER A 102 -9.77 -21.09 4.27
N CYS A 103 -8.47 -20.79 4.14
CA CYS A 103 -7.71 -20.06 5.14
C CYS A 103 -6.47 -19.37 4.55
N SER A 104 -5.83 -18.49 5.31
CA SER A 104 -4.56 -17.86 4.93
C SER A 104 -3.60 -17.78 6.10
N ALA A 105 -2.32 -17.93 5.79
CA ALA A 105 -1.22 -17.55 6.68
C ALA A 105 -0.58 -16.26 6.16
N ILE A 106 -0.46 -15.25 7.01
CA ILE A 106 0.00 -13.91 6.64
C ILE A 106 1.19 -13.54 7.50
N LEU A 107 2.26 -13.10 6.86
CA LEU A 107 3.38 -12.42 7.49
C LEU A 107 3.38 -10.98 7.00
N LYS A 108 3.22 -10.03 7.92
CA LYS A 108 3.22 -8.59 7.62
C LYS A 108 4.41 -7.93 8.30
N ILE A 109 5.25 -7.28 7.51
CA ILE A 109 6.31 -6.40 7.99
C ILE A 109 5.82 -4.96 7.88
N GLN A 110 6.03 -4.16 8.91
CA GLN A 110 5.75 -2.73 8.93
C GLN A 110 7.04 -1.96 9.24
N CYS A 111 7.38 -1.06 8.33
CA CYS A 111 8.52 -0.16 8.42
C CYS A 111 8.00 1.27 8.32
N VAL A 112 8.29 2.12 9.31
CA VAL A 112 7.84 3.52 9.28
C VAL A 112 9.01 4.45 9.08
N GLU A 113 8.76 5.61 8.46
CA GLU A 113 9.73 6.70 8.48
C GLU A 113 9.96 7.14 9.92
N THR A 114 11.22 7.37 10.29
CA THR A 114 11.63 7.92 11.59
C THR A 114 12.42 9.19 11.33
N GLY A 115 12.27 10.20 12.19
CA GLY A 115 12.89 11.51 11.98
C GLY A 115 12.25 12.29 10.83
N ARG A 116 13.09 12.86 9.95
CA ARG A 116 12.68 13.72 8.82
C ARG A 116 12.10 12.86 7.70
N SER A 117 10.81 13.04 7.41
CA SER A 117 10.14 12.39 6.27
C SER A 117 10.54 13.01 4.93
N GLY A 118 10.35 12.24 3.84
CA GLY A 118 10.49 12.75 2.48
C GLY A 118 11.93 12.92 1.98
N VAL A 119 12.92 12.43 2.73
CA VAL A 119 14.35 12.58 2.39
C VAL A 119 14.69 11.86 1.08
N ARG A 120 14.14 10.65 0.88
CA ARG A 120 14.35 9.87 -0.34
C ARG A 120 13.75 10.59 -1.54
N GLU A 121 12.51 11.07 -1.41
CA GLU A 121 11.82 11.80 -2.46
C GLU A 121 12.58 13.07 -2.83
N ALA A 122 12.96 13.89 -1.84
CA ALA A 122 13.70 15.13 -2.07
C ALA A 122 15.04 14.90 -2.79
N ALA A 123 15.72 13.79 -2.51
CA ALA A 123 16.97 13.42 -3.17
C ALA A 123 16.79 12.85 -4.59
N VAL A 124 15.64 12.24 -4.88
CA VAL A 124 15.31 11.68 -6.20
C VAL A 124 14.80 12.75 -7.17
N VAL A 125 14.04 13.75 -6.71
CA VAL A 125 13.52 14.86 -7.54
C VAL A 125 14.57 15.47 -8.49
N PRO A 126 15.77 15.89 -8.05
CA PRO A 126 16.77 16.48 -8.96
C PRO A 126 17.36 15.47 -9.97
N ARG A 127 17.18 14.16 -9.75
CA ARG A 127 17.66 13.11 -10.67
C ARG A 127 16.66 12.81 -11.78
N VAL A 128 15.37 12.86 -11.47
CA VAL A 128 14.30 12.49 -12.42
C VAL A 128 13.57 13.70 -13.00
N GLY A 129 13.66 14.87 -12.35
CA GLY A 129 12.87 16.06 -12.67
C GLY A 129 11.49 16.01 -12.00
N PHE A 130 11.01 17.16 -11.51
CA PHE A 130 9.75 17.25 -10.78
C PHE A 130 8.54 16.70 -11.57
N GLN A 131 8.51 16.97 -12.88
CA GLN A 131 7.48 16.49 -13.80
C GLN A 131 7.39 14.96 -13.92
N ASN A 132 8.48 14.25 -13.61
CA ASN A 132 8.55 12.79 -13.68
C ASN A 132 8.47 12.13 -12.30
N MET A 133 8.26 12.92 -11.23
CA MET A 133 8.28 12.40 -9.87
C MET A 133 7.07 11.51 -9.56
N PHE A 134 5.92 11.81 -10.17
CA PHE A 134 4.65 11.13 -9.93
C PHE A 134 4.06 10.61 -11.24
N PRO A 135 4.67 9.58 -11.86
CA PRO A 135 4.11 8.99 -13.07
C PRO A 135 2.78 8.28 -12.76
N PRO A 136 1.96 7.98 -13.78
CA PRO A 136 0.78 7.12 -13.61
C PRO A 136 1.16 5.78 -12.98
N HIS A 137 0.24 5.21 -12.20
CA HIS A 137 0.50 3.93 -11.53
C HIS A 137 0.69 2.80 -12.57
N PRO A 138 1.73 1.95 -12.46
CA PRO A 138 2.08 0.99 -13.51
C PRO A 138 1.03 -0.10 -13.75
N TYR A 139 0.25 -0.45 -12.71
CA TYR A 139 -0.78 -1.50 -12.81
C TYR A 139 -2.20 -0.98 -13.09
N ALA A 140 -2.43 0.33 -12.94
CA ALA A 140 -3.73 0.96 -13.15
C ALA A 140 -3.55 2.47 -13.36
N PRO A 141 -3.07 2.91 -14.54
CA PRO A 141 -2.71 4.31 -14.81
C PRO A 141 -3.85 5.31 -14.61
N GLU A 142 -5.10 4.84 -14.72
CA GLU A 142 -6.32 5.62 -14.55
C GLU A 142 -6.68 5.90 -13.08
N ILE A 143 -6.11 5.14 -12.14
CA ILE A 143 -6.47 5.22 -10.72
C ILE A 143 -5.71 6.36 -10.04
N LYS A 144 -6.48 7.19 -9.33
CA LYS A 144 -5.97 8.23 -8.44
C LYS A 144 -6.30 7.83 -7.01
N GLY A 145 -5.30 7.30 -6.31
CA GLY A 145 -5.43 6.93 -4.89
C GLY A 145 -5.09 8.06 -3.93
N LYS A 146 -5.22 7.76 -2.64
CA LYS A 146 -4.88 8.66 -1.53
C LYS A 146 -3.41 9.06 -1.52
N LEU A 147 -2.53 8.17 -1.98
CA LEU A 147 -1.13 8.49 -2.25
C LEU A 147 -0.80 8.22 -3.72
N PRO A 148 0.03 9.06 -4.36
CA PRO A 148 0.49 8.80 -5.71
C PRO A 148 1.57 7.71 -5.73
N TYR A 149 1.63 6.95 -6.83
CA TYR A 149 2.84 6.22 -7.18
C TYR A 149 3.98 7.22 -7.42
N ASN A 150 5.18 6.88 -6.97
CA ASN A 150 6.30 7.81 -6.98
C ASN A 150 7.55 7.17 -7.59
N ALA A 151 8.27 7.91 -8.44
CA ALA A 151 9.53 7.47 -9.04
C ALA A 151 10.61 7.13 -7.99
N ALA A 152 10.52 7.69 -6.77
CA ALA A 152 11.36 7.31 -5.64
C ALA A 152 11.06 5.91 -5.08
N ASP A 153 9.88 5.34 -5.35
CA ASP A 153 9.53 4.00 -4.87
C ASP A 153 10.40 2.91 -5.54
N ASP A 154 10.96 3.18 -6.72
CA ASP A 154 11.78 2.24 -7.50
C ASP A 154 12.96 1.68 -6.67
N ALA A 155 13.15 0.35 -6.73
CA ALA A 155 14.21 -0.38 -6.03
C ALA A 155 15.63 0.04 -6.41
N ARG A 156 15.83 0.66 -7.58
CA ARG A 156 17.15 1.18 -8.00
C ARG A 156 17.73 2.21 -7.03
N TRP A 157 16.87 2.87 -6.24
CA TRP A 157 17.29 3.86 -5.26
C TRP A 157 17.73 3.26 -3.93
N ASP A 158 17.34 2.01 -3.64
CA ASP A 158 17.55 1.37 -2.34
C ASP A 158 19.02 1.41 -1.85
N PRO A 159 20.04 1.18 -2.70
CA PRO A 159 21.44 1.26 -2.27
C PRO A 159 21.87 2.64 -1.74
N GLN A 160 21.21 3.72 -2.15
CA GLN A 160 21.52 5.07 -1.65
C GLN A 160 20.75 5.43 -0.38
N PHE A 161 19.72 4.64 -0.02
CA PHE A 161 18.87 4.89 1.14
C PHE A 161 18.69 3.60 1.96
N PRO A 162 19.77 3.05 2.54
CA PRO A 162 19.72 1.78 3.28
C PRO A 162 18.76 1.85 4.48
N ASP A 163 18.68 3.02 5.12
CA ASP A 163 17.83 3.24 6.29
C ASP A 163 16.41 3.66 5.92
N HIS A 164 16.05 3.80 4.65
CA HIS A 164 14.69 4.18 4.27
C HIS A 164 13.72 3.01 4.50
N PRO A 165 12.51 3.25 5.06
CA PRO A 165 11.58 2.18 5.42
C PRO A 165 11.20 1.26 4.24
N LEU A 166 11.07 1.77 3.02
CA LEU A 166 10.83 0.91 1.84
C LEU A 166 12.01 -0.03 1.56
N THR A 167 13.25 0.47 1.66
CA THR A 167 14.47 -0.34 1.50
C THR A 167 14.52 -1.42 2.57
N ARG A 168 14.24 -1.06 3.83
CA ARG A 168 14.18 -2.01 4.93
C ARG A 168 13.09 -3.06 4.72
N ALA A 169 11.91 -2.67 4.24
CA ALA A 169 10.83 -3.61 3.93
C ALA A 169 11.25 -4.64 2.87
N ARG A 170 11.93 -4.23 1.80
CA ARG A 170 12.49 -5.16 0.78
C ARG A 170 13.60 -6.06 1.33
N ALA A 171 14.45 -5.53 2.20
CA ALA A 171 15.46 -6.33 2.91
C ALA A 171 14.80 -7.40 3.81
N TRP A 172 13.74 -7.02 4.52
CA TRP A 172 12.92 -7.92 5.31
C TRP A 172 12.29 -9.02 4.49
N VAL A 173 11.70 -8.69 3.34
CA VAL A 173 11.16 -9.69 2.40
C VAL A 173 12.24 -10.70 2.01
N THR A 174 13.42 -10.22 1.62
CA THR A 174 14.55 -11.10 1.26
C THR A 174 14.94 -12.03 2.41
N TYR A 175 15.02 -11.51 3.63
CA TYR A 175 15.38 -12.29 4.81
C TYR A 175 14.31 -13.33 5.18
N VAL A 176 13.05 -12.92 5.21
CA VAL A 176 11.91 -13.78 5.55
C VAL A 176 11.75 -14.87 4.50
N SER A 177 11.79 -14.54 3.20
CA SER A 177 11.66 -15.55 2.14
C SER A 177 12.73 -16.64 2.20
N ARG A 178 13.92 -16.36 2.76
CA ARG A 178 14.99 -17.36 2.95
C ARG A 178 14.83 -18.21 4.21
N THR A 179 14.29 -17.62 5.27
CA THR A 179 14.27 -18.22 6.61
C THR A 179 12.92 -18.79 7.00
N ALA A 180 11.85 -18.39 6.30
CA ALA A 180 10.51 -18.84 6.58
C ALA A 180 10.37 -20.36 6.40
N ARG A 181 9.58 -20.97 7.28
CA ARG A 181 9.15 -22.36 7.24
C ARG A 181 7.66 -22.43 7.46
N ILE A 182 6.99 -23.32 6.73
CA ILE A 182 5.54 -23.49 6.78
C ILE A 182 5.23 -24.85 7.42
N ASP A 183 4.29 -24.86 8.35
CA ASP A 183 3.84 -26.08 9.03
C ASP A 183 3.34 -27.10 7.97
N PRO A 184 3.86 -28.35 7.95
CA PRO A 184 3.44 -29.36 6.99
C PRO A 184 1.93 -29.64 6.96
N ARG A 185 1.23 -29.46 8.09
CA ARG A 185 -0.24 -29.60 8.15
C ARG A 185 -0.95 -28.49 7.38
N PHE A 186 -0.38 -27.28 7.38
CA PHE A 186 -0.88 -26.18 6.56
C PHE A 186 -0.55 -26.40 5.08
N VAL A 187 0.65 -26.92 4.77
CA VAL A 187 1.05 -27.29 3.40
C VAL A 187 0.05 -28.28 2.79
N ALA A 188 -0.39 -29.28 3.55
CA ALA A 188 -1.33 -30.31 3.10
C ALA A 188 -2.76 -29.81 2.80
N LEU A 189 -3.11 -28.57 3.18
CA LEU A 189 -4.43 -28.02 2.90
C LEU A 189 -4.64 -27.77 1.39
N PRO A 190 -5.90 -27.84 0.90
CA PRO A 190 -6.19 -27.58 -0.51
C PRO A 190 -5.72 -26.20 -0.97
N PRO A 191 -5.18 -26.08 -2.20
CA PRO A 191 -4.68 -24.81 -2.72
C PRO A 191 -5.83 -23.83 -2.98
N PHE A 192 -5.54 -22.54 -2.83
CA PHE A 192 -6.43 -21.48 -3.31
C PHE A 192 -6.28 -21.33 -4.82
N THR A 193 -7.38 -21.38 -5.56
CA THR A 193 -7.40 -21.30 -7.04
C THR A 193 -7.90 -19.96 -7.57
N GLY A 194 -8.13 -18.98 -6.69
CA GLY A 194 -8.75 -17.71 -7.00
C GLY A 194 -10.09 -17.52 -6.27
N PRO A 195 -10.64 -16.29 -6.27
CA PRO A 195 -11.95 -16.04 -5.71
C PRO A 195 -12.99 -16.90 -6.44
N ALA A 196 -13.94 -17.46 -5.70
CA ALA A 196 -15.06 -18.16 -6.32
C ALA A 196 -15.73 -17.20 -7.32
N ALA A 197 -15.98 -17.66 -8.54
CA ALA A 197 -16.75 -16.89 -9.51
C ALA A 197 -18.05 -16.44 -8.82
N ALA A 198 -18.28 -15.13 -8.78
CA ALA A 198 -19.48 -14.59 -8.20
C ALA A 198 -20.66 -15.29 -8.89
N LYS A 199 -21.47 -16.03 -8.14
CA LYS A 199 -22.78 -16.45 -8.66
C LYS A 199 -23.50 -15.15 -9.03
N PRO A 200 -24.08 -15.03 -10.24
CA PRO A 200 -24.88 -13.86 -10.56
C PRO A 200 -25.91 -13.70 -9.44
N SER A 201 -25.86 -12.56 -8.76
CA SER A 201 -26.82 -12.24 -7.72
C SER A 201 -28.21 -12.31 -8.35
N ALA A 202 -29.14 -13.00 -7.70
CA ALA A 202 -30.53 -13.12 -8.15
C ALA A 202 -31.25 -11.76 -8.31
N ALA A 203 -30.60 -10.64 -7.96
CA ALA A 203 -31.06 -9.29 -8.21
C ALA A 203 -31.04 -8.88 -9.70
N GLU A 204 -30.36 -9.59 -10.59
CA GLU A 204 -30.28 -9.24 -12.02
C GLU A 204 -31.17 -10.09 -12.94
N THR A 205 -32.00 -10.98 -12.38
CA THR A 205 -32.97 -11.80 -13.16
C THR A 205 -34.39 -11.21 -13.16
N VAL A 206 -34.66 -10.11 -12.43
CA VAL A 206 -35.95 -9.40 -12.46
C VAL A 206 -35.84 -8.11 -13.31
N ALA A 207 -35.28 -8.20 -14.52
CA ALA A 207 -35.30 -7.08 -15.46
C ALA A 207 -35.48 -7.53 -16.92
N ILE A 208 -35.93 -8.77 -17.15
CA ILE A 208 -36.25 -9.29 -18.49
C ILE A 208 -37.60 -10.00 -18.52
N SER A 209 -38.60 -9.46 -17.83
CA SER A 209 -39.99 -9.83 -18.08
C SER A 209 -40.94 -8.76 -17.54
N SER A 210 -41.10 -7.67 -18.30
CA SER A 210 -42.31 -6.83 -18.31
C SER A 210 -42.12 -5.72 -19.34
N GLY A 211 -42.84 -5.78 -20.46
CA GLY A 211 -42.84 -4.68 -21.42
C GLY A 211 -43.23 -4.98 -22.87
N ALA A 212 -43.88 -6.10 -23.18
CA ALA A 212 -44.62 -6.22 -24.44
C ALA A 212 -46.07 -5.81 -24.18
N VAL A 213 -46.51 -4.67 -24.77
CA VAL A 213 -47.73 -4.53 -25.60
C VAL A 213 -48.15 -3.04 -25.72
N ARG A 214 -47.94 -2.53 -26.94
CA ARG A 214 -48.73 -1.59 -27.78
C ARG A 214 -49.13 -0.20 -27.25
N ALA A 215 -48.75 0.81 -28.04
CA ALA A 215 -49.70 1.50 -28.95
C ALA A 215 -49.00 2.19 -30.14
N ARG A 216 -49.55 1.94 -31.34
CA ARG A 216 -49.47 2.73 -32.61
C ARG A 216 -49.93 4.19 -32.36
N ALA A 217 -49.70 5.21 -33.17
CA ALA A 217 -48.99 5.48 -34.43
C ALA A 217 -49.11 7.01 -34.65
N ALA A 218 -48.18 7.64 -35.38
CA ALA A 218 -48.47 8.60 -36.46
C ALA A 218 -47.16 9.19 -37.00
N ALA A 219 -47.00 9.08 -38.31
CA ALA A 219 -45.95 9.68 -39.11
C ALA A 219 -46.09 11.22 -39.14
N THR A 220 -44.99 11.93 -39.39
CA THR A 220 -44.80 12.90 -40.50
C THR A 220 -43.36 13.44 -40.44
N ALA A 221 -42.58 13.22 -41.50
CA ALA A 221 -41.45 14.04 -41.92
C ALA A 221 -41.91 14.83 -43.17
N PRO A 222 -41.13 15.71 -43.85
CA PRO A 222 -39.72 16.10 -43.64
C PRO A 222 -39.42 17.61 -43.89
N GLY A 223 -38.13 17.98 -43.89
CA GLY A 223 -37.58 19.20 -44.52
C GLY A 223 -36.97 20.16 -43.49
N GLY A 224 -35.80 20.76 -43.67
CA GLY A 224 -34.87 20.86 -44.80
C GLY A 224 -33.96 22.08 -44.56
N GLY A 225 -32.75 22.07 -45.13
CA GLY A 225 -31.90 23.27 -45.33
C GLY A 225 -31.05 23.71 -44.13
N SER A 226 -29.71 23.67 -44.21
CA SER A 226 -28.82 24.71 -44.78
C SER A 226 -28.78 25.98 -43.91
N ALA A 227 -27.68 26.68 -43.62
CA ALA A 227 -26.24 26.58 -43.86
C ALA A 227 -25.61 27.78 -43.09
N GLN A 228 -24.27 27.88 -43.15
CA GLN A 228 -23.42 29.08 -42.91
C GLN A 228 -23.17 29.48 -41.44
N ALA A 229 -21.92 29.54 -40.94
CA ALA A 229 -20.68 30.24 -41.37
C ALA A 229 -20.58 31.68 -40.85
N GLY A 230 -19.43 32.00 -40.25
CA GLY A 230 -18.98 33.33 -39.80
C GLY A 230 -18.14 33.20 -38.53
N THR A 231 -16.80 33.21 -38.59
CA THR A 231 -15.89 34.38 -38.49
C THR A 231 -16.13 35.23 -37.24
N ALA A 232 -15.16 35.75 -36.50
CA ALA A 232 -13.71 35.72 -36.40
C ALA A 232 -13.38 36.63 -35.18
N THR A 233 -12.09 36.76 -34.86
CA THR A 233 -11.48 37.94 -34.19
C THR A 233 -11.35 37.85 -32.66
N THR A 234 -10.15 37.55 -32.13
CA THR A 234 -9.07 38.45 -31.67
C THR A 234 -9.38 39.17 -30.36
N GLY A 235 -8.48 39.05 -29.37
CA GLY A 235 -8.49 39.86 -28.16
C GLY A 235 -7.54 39.31 -27.10
N ALA A 236 -6.29 39.75 -27.16
CA ALA A 236 -5.33 39.60 -26.08
C ALA A 236 -5.71 40.54 -24.93
N GLU A 237 -5.61 40.09 -23.68
CA GLU A 237 -5.35 41.02 -22.58
C GLU A 237 -4.62 40.37 -21.42
N HIS A 238 -3.58 41.08 -21.00
CA HIS A 238 -2.79 40.93 -19.79
C HIS A 238 -3.68 40.79 -18.55
N ALA A 239 -3.33 39.87 -17.64
CA ALA A 239 -3.71 39.99 -16.25
C ALA A 239 -2.52 39.66 -15.35
N ALA A 240 -2.15 40.68 -14.58
CA ALA A 240 -1.03 40.75 -13.68
C ALA A 240 -1.23 39.91 -12.41
N ILE A 241 -0.08 39.57 -11.83
CA ILE A 241 0.15 39.07 -10.47
C ILE A 241 -0.43 40.05 -9.43
N PRO A 242 -1.02 39.53 -8.34
CA PRO A 242 -0.91 40.20 -7.05
C PRO A 242 -0.13 39.33 -6.05
N THR A 243 1.04 39.84 -5.70
CA THR A 243 1.70 39.63 -4.41
C THR A 243 0.81 40.16 -3.29
N SER A 244 0.58 39.37 -2.26
CA SER A 244 0.31 39.89 -0.92
C SER A 244 0.82 38.91 0.12
N GLY A 245 1.82 39.37 0.87
CA GLY A 245 2.26 38.71 2.09
C GLY A 245 1.33 39.07 3.25
N ALA A 246 1.23 38.15 4.21
CA ALA A 246 0.74 38.48 5.53
C ALA A 246 1.56 37.71 6.56
N HIS A 247 2.20 38.49 7.43
CA HIS A 247 2.88 38.08 8.65
C HIS A 247 1.91 37.38 9.63
N ALA A 248 2.39 36.33 10.28
CA ALA A 248 1.91 35.87 11.59
C ALA A 248 3.16 35.47 12.39
N GLN A 249 3.71 36.41 13.17
CA GLN A 249 3.49 36.53 14.62
C GLN A 249 3.72 35.23 15.39
N THR A 250 4.94 35.16 15.91
CA THR A 250 5.46 34.35 16.99
C THR A 250 4.58 34.41 18.23
N THR A 251 4.12 33.26 18.71
CA THR A 251 3.60 33.11 20.08
C THR A 251 4.42 32.04 20.78
N ALA A 252 5.13 32.45 21.83
CA ALA A 252 5.95 31.61 22.67
C ALA A 252 5.10 30.63 23.50
N ILE A 253 5.58 29.40 23.66
CA ILE A 253 5.01 28.38 24.55
C ILE A 253 5.93 28.25 25.78
N PRO A 254 5.38 28.21 27.01
CA PRO A 254 6.18 28.18 28.24
C PRO A 254 6.88 26.84 28.47
N THR A 255 8.14 26.94 28.89
CA THR A 255 9.00 25.89 29.41
C THR A 255 8.43 25.24 30.66
N SER A 256 8.26 23.92 30.65
CA SER A 256 8.12 23.11 31.87
C SER A 256 9.26 22.11 31.95
N SER A 257 10.12 22.36 32.94
CA SER A 257 11.27 21.54 33.31
C SER A 257 10.78 20.32 34.08
N VAL A 258 11.06 19.11 33.58
CA VAL A 258 10.92 17.87 34.37
C VAL A 258 12.30 17.30 34.60
N ARG A 259 12.62 17.24 35.89
CA ARG A 259 13.86 16.84 36.53
C ARG A 259 14.10 15.35 36.33
N ALA A 260 15.31 15.00 35.90
CA ALA A 260 15.80 13.62 35.91
C ALA A 260 16.01 13.17 37.36
N GLU A 261 15.31 12.10 37.77
CA GLU A 261 15.63 11.37 39.00
C GLU A 261 16.54 10.19 38.66
N THR A 262 17.74 10.26 39.22
CA THR A 262 18.82 9.29 39.12
C THR A 262 18.49 8.07 39.98
N VAL A 263 18.34 6.89 39.37
CA VAL A 263 18.22 5.62 40.09
C VAL A 263 19.63 5.13 40.47
N PRO A 264 19.95 4.85 41.75
CA PRO A 264 21.26 4.36 42.14
C PRO A 264 21.44 2.88 41.80
N ILE A 265 22.54 2.58 41.12
CA ILE A 265 23.06 1.24 40.83
C ILE A 265 23.55 0.61 42.14
N ARG A 266 22.88 -0.45 42.61
CA ARG A 266 23.37 -1.30 43.71
C ARG A 266 24.42 -2.25 43.15
N ARG A 267 25.69 -2.04 43.55
CA ARG A 267 26.77 -3.01 43.35
C ARG A 267 26.53 -4.20 44.28
N GLU A 268 26.30 -5.38 43.72
CA GLU A 268 26.49 -6.63 44.45
C GLU A 268 27.95 -7.05 44.36
N GLN A 269 28.58 -7.27 45.52
CA GLN A 269 29.89 -7.86 45.65
C GLN A 269 29.79 -9.39 45.48
N PRO A 270 30.81 -10.06 44.89
CA PRO A 270 30.84 -11.51 44.81
C PRO A 270 31.24 -12.12 46.16
N ALA A 271 30.52 -13.16 46.56
CA ALA A 271 30.91 -14.02 47.69
C ALA A 271 32.05 -14.97 47.26
N SER A 272 33.17 -14.90 47.97
CA SER A 272 34.22 -15.92 47.98
C SER A 272 33.93 -16.94 49.09
N ARG A 273 33.61 -18.18 48.71
CA ARG A 273 34.20 -19.45 49.17
C ARG A 273 33.32 -20.63 48.79
#